data_AF-A0A7M4F2Y0-F1
#
_entry.id   AF-A0A7M4F2Y0-F1
#
_cell.length_a   1.000
_cell.length_b   1.000
_cell.length_c   1.000
_cell.angle_alpha   90.00
_cell.angle_beta   90.00
_cell.angle_gamma   90.00
#
_symmetry.space_group_name_H-M   'P 1'
#
loop_
_entity.id
_entity.type
_entity.pdbx_description
1 polymer ?
#
loop_
_entity_poly.entity_id
_entity_poly.type
_entity_poly.pdbx_seq_one_letter_code
_entity_poly.pdbx_strand_id
1 'polypeptide(L)'
;MGPFSPQPYAAAMAAASHHQSVTPLGQGQHGISYDPTRYPKYIPEAYCLCKGCLMGIYGEENFHFRSTPVYMPTVILRRTSSCAGGRYVYTEDYITIPVGCTCVPEQEKEADGVNSSIDKQEMKLLVNQKKPVSE
;
A
#
# COMPACT_ATOMS: atom_id res chain seq x y z
N MET A 1 -2.59 -32.04 -16.45
CA MET A 1 -2.01 -30.97 -15.61
C MET A 1 -0.64 -30.65 -16.17
N GLY A 2 -0.53 -29.56 -16.95
CA GLY A 2 0.74 -29.13 -17.51
C GLY A 2 1.69 -28.59 -16.44
N PRO A 3 2.99 -28.49 -16.71
CA PRO A 3 3.94 -27.85 -15.82
C PRO A 3 3.62 -26.35 -15.83
N PHE A 4 3.02 -25.84 -14.75
CA PHE A 4 2.98 -24.39 -14.54
C PHE A 4 4.41 -23.96 -14.24
N SER A 5 5.07 -23.50 -15.30
CA SER A 5 6.46 -23.07 -15.30
C SER A 5 6.66 -21.99 -14.21
N PRO A 6 7.78 -22.00 -13.47
CA PRO A 6 8.14 -20.96 -12.50
C PRO A 6 8.27 -19.54 -13.09
N GLN A 7 8.08 -19.38 -14.39
CA GLN A 7 8.28 -18.12 -15.09
C GLN A 7 7.48 -16.89 -14.62
N PRO A 8 6.28 -16.96 -13.99
CA PRO A 8 5.61 -15.72 -13.58
C PRO A 8 6.34 -15.02 -12.44
N TYR A 9 7.05 -15.74 -11.55
CA TYR A 9 7.87 -15.08 -10.52
C TYR A 9 9.06 -14.35 -11.14
N ALA A 10 9.72 -14.98 -12.12
CA ALA A 10 10.89 -14.41 -12.77
C ALA A 10 10.50 -13.21 -13.63
N ALA A 11 9.34 -13.28 -14.28
CA ALA A 11 8.76 -12.17 -15.03
C ALA A 11 8.32 -11.00 -14.13
N ALA A 12 7.76 -11.28 -12.96
CA ALA A 12 7.45 -10.26 -11.94
C ALA A 12 8.72 -9.54 -11.47
N MET A 13 9.77 -10.29 -11.12
CA MET A 13 11.06 -9.71 -10.75
C MET A 13 11.68 -8.88 -11.90
N ALA A 14 11.49 -9.31 -13.15
CA ALA A 14 11.97 -8.61 -14.34
C ALA A 14 11.13 -7.37 -14.72
N ALA A 15 9.82 -7.37 -14.47
CA ALA A 15 8.95 -6.22 -14.72
C ALA A 15 9.25 -5.05 -13.75
N ALA A 16 9.70 -5.36 -12.54
CA ALA A 16 10.25 -4.36 -11.61
C ALA A 16 11.53 -3.69 -12.16
N SER A 17 12.22 -4.30 -13.12
CA SER A 17 13.42 -3.72 -13.76
C SER A 17 13.12 -2.60 -14.76
N HIS A 18 11.87 -2.45 -15.21
CA HIS A 18 11.48 -1.42 -16.19
C HIS A 18 11.04 -0.08 -15.55
N HIS A 19 10.84 -0.04 -14.24
CA HIS A 19 10.72 1.22 -13.51
C HIS A 19 12.11 1.61 -13.00
N GLN A 20 12.70 2.64 -13.62
CA GLN A 20 14.00 3.23 -13.29
C GLN A 20 14.16 3.63 -11.79
N SER A 21 13.11 3.52 -10.98
CA SER A 21 13.04 3.84 -9.55
C SER A 21 13.05 2.62 -8.61
N VAL A 22 13.18 1.39 -9.12
CA VAL A 22 13.42 0.21 -8.27
C VAL A 22 14.92 0.17 -7.97
N THR A 23 15.31 0.80 -6.87
CA THR A 23 16.71 0.83 -6.41
C THR A 23 17.24 -0.60 -6.35
N PRO A 24 18.26 -0.99 -7.15
CA PRO A 24 18.61 -2.40 -7.33
C PRO A 24 19.05 -3.12 -6.05
N LEU A 25 19.44 -2.38 -5.01
CA LEU A 25 19.90 -2.91 -3.72
C LEU A 25 19.59 -1.92 -2.57
N GLY A 26 18.37 -1.36 -2.52
CA GLY A 26 17.99 -0.35 -1.52
C GLY A 26 17.16 -0.92 -0.38
N GLN A 27 17.81 -1.32 0.72
CA GLN A 27 17.25 -1.50 2.08
C GLN A 27 15.81 -2.06 2.17
N GLY A 28 15.61 -3.23 1.58
CA GLY A 28 14.41 -4.05 1.80
C GLY A 28 14.79 -5.38 2.45
N GLN A 29 14.02 -5.81 3.45
CA GLN A 29 14.10 -7.19 3.95
C GLN A 29 13.10 -8.04 3.17
N HIS A 30 13.53 -9.24 2.79
CA HIS A 30 12.67 -10.19 2.10
C HIS A 30 12.21 -11.25 3.10
N GLY A 31 10.90 -11.35 3.30
CA GLY A 31 10.25 -12.45 3.99
C GLY A 31 9.70 -13.46 2.99
N ILE A 32 9.37 -14.66 3.49
CA ILE A 32 8.70 -15.69 2.70
C ILE A 32 7.37 -16.01 3.39
N SER A 33 6.27 -15.72 2.70
CA SER A 33 4.91 -16.03 3.11
C SER A 33 4.58 -17.48 2.73
N TYR A 34 4.28 -18.31 3.72
CA TYR A 34 3.90 -19.71 3.53
C TYR A 34 2.40 -19.93 3.73
N ASP A 35 1.75 -20.52 2.74
CA ASP A 35 0.36 -20.98 2.82
C ASP A 35 0.23 -22.36 2.15
N PRO A 36 -0.05 -23.44 2.90
CA PRO A 36 -0.18 -24.79 2.35
C PRO A 36 -1.41 -24.98 1.45
N THR A 37 -2.40 -24.07 1.55
CA THR A 37 -3.66 -24.11 0.79
C THR A 37 -3.58 -23.35 -0.52
N ARG A 38 -2.44 -22.71 -0.80
CA ARG A 38 -2.21 -21.88 -1.98
C ARG A 38 -1.08 -22.45 -2.84
N TYR A 39 -1.15 -22.21 -4.14
CA TYR A 39 -0.04 -22.41 -5.05
C TYR A 39 0.32 -21.09 -5.77
N PRO A 40 1.60 -20.67 -5.76
CA PRO A 40 2.72 -21.27 -5.03
C PRO A 40 2.55 -21.15 -3.51
N LYS A 41 3.05 -22.18 -2.78
CA LYS A 41 2.94 -22.23 -1.31
C LYS A 41 3.80 -21.18 -0.63
N TYR A 42 4.94 -20.86 -1.23
CA TYR A 42 5.89 -19.88 -0.75
C TYR A 42 5.86 -18.67 -1.68
N ILE A 43 5.65 -17.49 -1.12
CA ILE A 43 5.64 -16.22 -1.85
C ILE A 43 6.66 -15.27 -1.20
N PRO A 44 7.62 -14.73 -1.95
CA PRO A 44 8.54 -13.72 -1.42
C PRO A 44 7.80 -12.38 -1.25
N GLU A 45 7.99 -11.74 -0.11
CA GLU A 45 7.44 -10.42 0.21
C GLU A 45 8.58 -9.49 0.63
N ALA A 46 8.61 -8.28 0.07
CA ALA A 46 9.56 -7.24 0.44
C ALA A 46 8.97 -6.28 1.48
N TYR A 47 9.78 -5.87 2.44
CA TYR A 47 9.43 -4.87 3.45
C TYR A 47 10.48 -3.77 3.52
N CYS A 48 10.02 -2.51 3.57
CA CYS A 48 10.92 -1.36 3.66
C CYS A 48 11.46 -1.23 5.08
N LEU A 49 12.78 -1.14 5.23
CA LEU A 49 13.43 -1.05 6.53
C LEU A 49 13.37 0.35 7.14
N CYS A 50 13.46 1.37 6.28
CA CYS A 50 13.46 2.77 6.66
C CYS A 50 12.12 3.44 6.36
N LYS A 51 11.83 4.56 7.04
CA LYS A 51 10.69 5.42 6.72
C LYS A 51 11.06 6.37 5.60
N GLY A 52 12.24 6.97 5.71
CA GLY A 52 12.86 7.80 4.71
C GLY A 52 13.67 7.00 3.70
N CYS A 53 14.37 7.70 2.82
CA CYS A 53 15.26 7.09 1.84
C CYS A 53 16.70 7.38 2.16
N LEU A 54 17.58 6.41 1.98
CA LEU A 54 18.98 6.61 2.30
C LEU A 54 19.68 7.24 1.12
N MET A 55 20.15 8.46 1.35
CA MET A 55 20.74 9.33 0.36
C MET A 55 22.11 9.77 0.87
N GLY A 56 23.03 10.03 -0.06
CA GLY A 56 24.41 10.40 0.29
C GLY A 56 25.35 9.19 0.47
N ILE A 57 26.64 9.49 0.50
CA ILE A 57 27.74 8.50 0.45
C ILE A 57 27.85 7.65 1.71
N TYR A 58 27.27 8.10 2.83
CA TYR A 58 27.27 7.40 4.11
C TYR A 58 25.95 6.67 4.40
N GLY A 59 24.98 6.72 3.47
CA GLY A 59 23.67 6.10 3.66
C GLY A 59 22.83 6.80 4.73
N GLU A 60 22.83 8.13 4.76
CA GLU A 60 22.04 8.90 5.71
C GLU A 60 20.56 8.88 5.30
N GLU A 61 19.66 8.63 6.25
CA GLU A 61 18.22 8.61 5.98
C GLU A 61 17.72 10.05 5.81
N ASN A 62 17.21 10.35 4.62
CA ASN A 62 16.56 11.60 4.29
C ASN A 62 15.03 11.44 4.38
N PHE A 63 14.42 12.23 5.25
CA PHE A 63 12.98 12.22 5.50
C PHE A 63 12.16 13.04 4.50
N HIS A 64 12.79 13.88 3.67
CA HIS A 64 12.09 14.54 2.54
C HIS A 64 11.59 13.55 1.47
N PHE A 65 12.09 12.32 1.54
CA PHE A 65 11.63 11.21 0.72
C PHE A 65 11.12 10.13 1.65
N ARG A 66 10.14 9.37 1.18
CA ARG A 66 9.54 8.25 1.88
C ARG A 66 9.83 6.96 1.12
N SER A 67 10.36 5.98 1.84
CA SER A 67 10.42 4.60 1.37
C SER A 67 9.02 4.00 1.40
N THR A 68 8.52 3.60 0.23
CA THR A 68 7.17 3.06 0.07
C THR A 68 7.24 1.71 -0.65
N PRO A 69 6.47 0.70 -0.21
CA PRO A 69 6.46 -0.59 -0.88
C PRO A 69 5.79 -0.49 -2.26
N VAL A 70 6.38 -1.17 -3.23
CA VAL A 70 5.83 -1.34 -4.58
C VAL A 70 5.08 -2.67 -4.63
N TYR A 71 3.79 -2.61 -4.96
CA TYR A 71 2.92 -3.77 -5.07
C TYR A 71 2.78 -4.22 -6.51
N MET A 72 2.77 -5.54 -6.74
CA MET A 72 2.38 -6.11 -8.02
C MET A 72 1.20 -7.08 -7.88
N PRO A 73 0.23 -7.04 -8.81
CA PRO A 73 -0.82 -8.05 -8.87
C PRO A 73 -0.21 -9.39 -9.29
N THR A 74 -0.58 -10.46 -8.59
CA THR A 74 -0.08 -11.81 -8.82
C THR A 74 -1.22 -12.81 -8.74
N VAL A 75 -1.24 -13.71 -9.72
CA VAL A 75 -2.20 -14.81 -9.78
C VAL A 75 -1.71 -15.96 -8.91
N ILE A 76 -2.61 -16.46 -8.07
CA ILE A 76 -2.40 -17.64 -7.25
C ILE A 76 -3.52 -18.64 -7.49
N LEU A 77 -3.28 -19.90 -7.14
CA LEU A 77 -4.31 -20.92 -7.13
C LEU A 77 -4.64 -21.27 -5.68
N ARG A 78 -5.88 -21.04 -5.26
CA ARG A 78 -6.37 -21.42 -3.93
C ARG A 78 -7.07 -22.77 -3.97
N ARG A 79 -6.74 -23.61 -3.00
CA ARG A 79 -7.34 -24.92 -2.83
C ARG A 79 -8.75 -24.75 -2.28
N THR A 80 -9.74 -25.31 -2.99
CA THR A 80 -11.12 -25.32 -2.54
C THR A 80 -11.32 -26.39 -1.46
N SER A 81 -12.41 -26.29 -0.69
CA SER A 81 -12.83 -27.34 0.26
C SER A 81 -13.32 -28.61 -0.44
N SER A 82 -13.70 -28.52 -1.72
CA SER A 82 -14.17 -29.64 -2.52
C SER A 82 -13.00 -30.44 -3.12
N CYS A 83 -13.18 -31.77 -3.18
CA CYS A 83 -12.29 -32.69 -3.86
C CYS A 83 -13.03 -33.35 -5.03
N ALA A 84 -12.41 -33.42 -6.20
CA ALA A 84 -12.96 -34.11 -7.37
C ALA A 84 -12.10 -35.34 -7.67
N GLY A 85 -12.71 -36.54 -7.60
CA GLY A 85 -12.01 -37.80 -7.86
C GLY A 85 -10.79 -38.03 -6.96
N GLY A 86 -10.87 -37.64 -5.68
CA GLY A 86 -9.78 -37.78 -4.71
C GLY A 86 -8.63 -36.78 -4.88
N ARG A 87 -8.77 -35.79 -5.76
CA ARG A 87 -7.76 -34.74 -5.98
C ARG A 87 -8.27 -33.40 -5.48
N TYR A 88 -7.34 -32.59 -5.00
CA TYR A 88 -7.61 -31.21 -4.63
C TYR A 88 -8.03 -30.40 -5.88
N VAL A 89 -9.12 -29.66 -5.73
CA VAL A 89 -9.58 -28.69 -6.74
C VAL A 89 -9.05 -27.32 -6.35
N TYR A 90 -8.66 -26.54 -7.36
CA TYR A 90 -8.10 -25.21 -7.18
C TYR A 90 -8.88 -24.18 -7.99
N THR A 91 -9.01 -22.98 -7.45
CA THR A 91 -9.59 -21.82 -8.10
C THR A 91 -8.57 -20.71 -8.19
N GLU A 92 -8.62 -19.93 -9.25
CA GLU A 92 -7.79 -18.75 -9.43
C GLU A 92 -8.19 -17.65 -8.45
N ASP A 93 -7.19 -17.00 -7.86
CA ASP A 93 -7.35 -15.86 -6.97
C ASP A 93 -6.23 -14.84 -7.28
N TYR A 94 -6.52 -13.55 -7.09
CA TYR A 94 -5.64 -12.44 -7.45
C TYR A 94 -5.24 -11.71 -6.18
N ILE A 95 -3.95 -11.70 -5.88
CA ILE A 95 -3.41 -11.04 -4.69
C ILE A 95 -2.39 -9.96 -5.08
N THR A 96 -2.20 -8.98 -4.21
CA THR A 96 -1.15 -7.96 -4.35
C THR A 96 0.00 -8.28 -3.42
N ILE A 97 1.21 -8.41 -3.98
CA ILE A 97 2.40 -8.76 -3.22
C ILE A 97 3.38 -7.57 -3.25
N PRO A 98 3.94 -7.16 -2.10
CA PRO A 98 5.00 -6.17 -2.09
C PRO A 98 6.29 -6.81 -2.62
N VAL A 99 6.82 -6.27 -3.71
CA VAL A 99 7.98 -6.86 -4.41
C VAL A 99 9.27 -6.07 -4.25
N GLY A 100 9.16 -4.85 -3.72
CA GLY A 100 10.31 -4.00 -3.44
C GLY A 100 9.86 -2.73 -2.76
N CYS A 101 10.82 -1.83 -2.55
CA CYS A 101 10.59 -0.48 -2.04
C CYS A 101 11.07 0.54 -3.06
N THR A 102 10.39 1.67 -3.11
CA THR A 102 10.76 2.82 -3.93
C THR A 102 10.72 4.10 -3.11
N CYS A 103 11.45 5.10 -3.58
CA CYS A 103 11.60 6.39 -2.92
C CYS A 103 10.74 7.43 -3.61
N VAL A 104 9.76 7.97 -2.89
CA VAL A 104 8.88 9.03 -3.38
C VAL A 104 9.09 10.29 -2.52
N PRO A 105 9.00 11.50 -3.08
CA PRO A 105 9.00 12.72 -2.27
C PRO A 105 7.87 12.69 -1.25
N GLU A 106 8.12 13.19 -0.04
CA GLU A 106 7.05 13.39 0.95
C GLU A 106 6.08 14.45 0.40
N GLN A 107 4.85 14.05 0.10
CA GLN A 107 3.79 15.01 -0.22
C GLN A 107 3.45 15.74 1.08
N GLU A 108 3.73 17.04 1.15
CA GLU A 108 3.14 17.91 2.15
C GLU A 108 1.62 17.74 2.03
N LYS A 109 1.05 16.92 2.91
CA LYS A 109 -0.38 16.79 3.01
C LYS A 109 -0.86 18.16 3.47
N GLU A 110 -1.39 18.95 2.55
CA GLU A 110 -2.09 20.20 2.83
C GLU A 110 -2.95 19.94 4.07
N ALA A 111 -2.56 20.58 5.18
CA ALA A 111 -3.31 20.51 6.41
C ALA A 111 -4.75 20.93 6.09
N ASP A 112 -5.66 19.98 6.29
CA ASP A 112 -7.11 20.09 6.28
C ASP A 112 -7.69 21.45 5.85
N GLY A 113 -8.27 21.46 4.65
CA GLY A 113 -9.28 22.44 4.32
C GLY A 113 -10.46 22.34 5.30
N VAL A 114 -11.07 23.51 5.52
CA VAL A 114 -12.39 23.77 6.13
C VAL A 114 -12.40 24.02 7.65
N ASN A 115 -12.22 25.30 8.00
CA ASN A 115 -13.10 26.00 8.94
C ASN A 115 -13.44 27.40 8.37
N SER A 116 -14.27 27.45 7.33
CA SER A 116 -14.94 28.71 6.95
C SER A 116 -16.37 28.44 6.48
N SER A 117 -17.22 28.00 7.40
CA SER A 117 -18.67 28.06 7.25
C SER A 117 -19.27 28.05 8.66
N ILE A 118 -20.31 28.85 8.88
CA ILE A 118 -20.91 29.28 10.17
C ILE A 118 -20.21 30.59 10.63
N ASP A 119 -20.72 31.81 10.41
CA ASP A 119 -22.09 32.30 10.64
C ASP A 119 -22.57 33.28 9.54
N LYS A 120 -23.55 32.85 8.74
CA LYS A 120 -24.43 33.73 7.95
C LYS A 120 -25.88 33.68 8.44
N GLN A 121 -26.10 33.38 9.72
CA GLN A 121 -27.43 33.28 10.32
C GLN A 121 -27.53 33.93 11.71
N GLU A 122 -27.09 35.18 11.88
CA GLU A 122 -27.48 36.01 13.03
C GLU A 122 -27.91 37.42 12.53
N MET A 123 -28.73 37.48 11.48
CA MET A 123 -29.54 38.67 11.15
C MET A 123 -31.03 38.37 11.34
N LYS A 124 -31.38 37.55 12.35
CA LYS A 124 -32.77 37.23 12.67
C LYS A 124 -33.03 37.02 14.17
N LEU A 125 -32.42 37.84 15.04
CA LEU A 125 -32.80 37.90 16.47
C LEU A 125 -32.86 39.33 17.06
N LEU A 126 -32.87 40.38 16.23
CA LEU A 126 -33.17 41.77 16.68
C LEU A 126 -34.68 42.08 16.75
N VAL A 127 -35.52 41.06 16.93
CA VAL A 127 -36.95 41.19 17.24
C VAL A 127 -37.25 40.25 18.40
N ASN A 128 -36.97 40.70 19.63
CA ASN A 128 -37.96 40.79 20.70
C ASN A 128 -37.30 40.91 22.09
N GLN A 129 -37.61 42.05 22.71
CA GLN A 129 -37.91 42.19 24.14
C GLN A 129 -36.77 42.15 25.15
N LYS A 130 -36.35 43.35 25.57
CA LYS A 130 -36.37 43.73 26.99
C LYS A 130 -36.48 45.26 27.14
N LYS A 131 -37.69 45.73 27.45
CA LYS A 131 -38.00 46.90 28.31
C LYS A 131 -38.50 46.31 29.66
N PRO A 132 -38.48 46.98 30.84
CA PRO A 132 -38.08 48.34 31.27
C PRO A 132 -36.93 48.32 32.33
N VAL A 133 -36.40 49.44 32.85
CA VAL A 133 -36.91 50.16 34.04
C VAL A 133 -35.95 51.33 34.40
N SER A 134 -36.55 52.46 34.82
CA SER A 134 -36.10 53.64 35.61
C SER A 134 -34.60 53.98 35.72
N GLU A 135 -34.20 55.25 35.62
CA GLU A 135 -34.60 56.39 36.47
C GLU A 135 -34.37 57.73 35.75
#